data_AF-A0A1Y3RSV4-F1
#
_entry.id   AF-A0A1Y3RSV4-F1
#
_cell.length_a   1.000
_cell.length_b   1.000
_cell.length_c   1.000
_cell.angle_alpha   90.00
_cell.angle_beta   90.00
_cell.angle_gamma   90.00
#
_symmetry.space_group_name_H-M   'P 1'
#
loop_
_entity.id
_entity.type
_entity.pdbx_description
1 polymer ?
#
loop_
_entity_poly.entity_id
_entity_poly.type
_entity_poly.pdbx_seq_one_letter_code
_entity_poly.pdbx_strand_id
1 'polypeptide(L)'
;MGHDRYAMTLADTPAELVGILREGVPVGLFQNRTEAGYLLEDGTALLEAEKDENGFYLGGAGMDGMYLKTSARYEPVRDEDGRVTAFRRISPFAPRFTDEEQKLISQYALNTQENLLSDLEAAMRVIKEPRLHTLFASTRDKLAQVPPDACTRLMADLRFTYQSRHQQDLRQRARSAKPSKHKNKRRRDMER
;
A
#
# COMPACT_ATOMS: atom_id res chain seq x y z
N MET A 1 -31.62 4.07 16.89
CA MET A 1 -30.27 4.51 16.50
C MET A 1 -29.61 3.35 15.77
N GLY A 2 -29.37 3.42 14.46
CA GLY A 2 -29.01 2.21 13.70
C GLY A 2 -28.50 2.43 12.28
N HIS A 3 -27.77 3.52 12.00
CA HIS A 3 -27.24 3.81 10.66
C HIS A 3 -25.72 4.00 10.59
N ASP A 4 -24.99 3.77 11.68
CA ASP A 4 -23.55 4.07 11.72
C ASP A 4 -22.64 2.84 11.51
N ARG A 5 -23.20 1.62 11.62
CA ARG A 5 -22.40 0.38 11.58
C ARG A 5 -21.64 0.18 10.27
N TYR A 6 -22.25 0.55 9.15
CA TYR A 6 -21.67 0.43 7.82
C TYR A 6 -21.22 1.77 7.24
N ALA A 7 -21.20 2.84 8.05
CA ALA A 7 -20.66 4.12 7.63
C ALA A 7 -19.14 3.97 7.40
N MET A 8 -18.68 4.38 6.22
CA MET A 8 -17.27 4.34 5.87
C MET A 8 -16.57 5.59 6.38
N THR A 9 -15.98 5.53 7.57
CA THR A 9 -15.31 6.67 8.23
C THR A 9 -13.79 6.61 8.14
N LEU A 10 -13.23 5.50 7.65
CA LEU A 10 -11.77 5.31 7.55
C LEU A 10 -11.08 6.29 6.59
N ALA A 11 -11.83 6.92 5.69
CA ALA A 11 -11.31 7.96 4.79
C ALA A 11 -10.95 9.25 5.54
N ASP A 12 -11.60 9.49 6.68
CA ASP A 12 -11.40 10.68 7.52
C ASP A 12 -10.23 10.49 8.50
N THR A 13 -9.76 9.24 8.68
CA THR A 13 -8.59 8.93 9.51
C THR A 13 -7.35 9.60 8.93
N PRO A 14 -6.69 10.51 9.67
CA PRO A 14 -5.52 11.22 9.18
C PRO A 14 -4.41 10.29 8.71
N ALA A 15 -3.81 10.63 7.57
CA ALA A 15 -2.65 9.93 7.04
C ALA A 15 -1.35 10.61 7.45
N GLU A 16 -0.37 9.81 7.86
CA GLU A 16 1.02 10.28 7.99
C GLU A 16 1.65 10.31 6.60
N LEU A 17 1.60 11.48 5.96
CA LEU A 17 2.19 11.72 4.66
C LEU A 17 3.54 12.42 4.82
N VAL A 18 4.52 11.96 4.04
CA VAL A 18 5.84 12.58 3.95
C VAL A 18 6.11 12.92 2.50
N GLY A 19 6.49 14.17 2.24
CA GLY A 19 6.82 14.65 0.90
C GLY A 19 8.11 14.03 0.37
N ILE A 20 8.29 14.14 -0.95
CA ILE A 20 9.50 13.68 -1.64
C ILE A 20 10.46 14.86 -1.73
N LEU A 21 11.63 14.72 -1.12
CA LEU A 21 12.72 15.68 -1.29
C LEU A 21 13.37 15.52 -2.67
N ARG A 22 13.60 14.27 -3.09
CA ARG A 22 14.12 13.95 -4.43
C ARG A 22 13.87 12.50 -4.84
N GLU A 23 13.76 12.31 -6.15
CA GLU A 23 13.93 10.99 -6.77
C GLU A 23 15.42 10.61 -6.81
N GLY A 24 15.68 9.32 -6.58
CA GLY A 24 17.01 8.75 -6.46
C GLY A 24 17.63 8.99 -5.09
N VAL A 25 18.16 7.92 -4.49
CA VAL A 25 18.80 7.96 -3.18
C VAL A 25 20.33 7.98 -3.35
N PRO A 26 21.03 9.05 -2.90
CA PRO A 26 22.48 9.07 -2.91
C PRO A 26 23.01 8.11 -1.84
N VAL A 27 23.78 7.11 -2.25
CA VAL A 27 24.38 6.11 -1.34
C VAL A 27 25.90 6.04 -1.52
N GLY A 28 26.58 5.68 -0.43
CA GLY A 28 28.04 5.48 -0.37
C GLY A 28 28.81 6.67 0.20
N LEU A 29 29.75 6.41 1.11
CA LEU A 29 30.58 7.43 1.77
C LEU A 29 31.61 8.10 0.83
N PHE A 30 32.18 7.31 -0.10
CA PHE A 30 33.34 7.70 -0.91
C PHE A 30 33.10 7.63 -2.41
N GLN A 31 32.07 6.88 -2.83
CA GLN A 31 31.61 6.79 -4.22
C GLN A 31 30.11 7.04 -4.21
N ASN A 32 29.72 8.28 -4.52
CA ASN A 32 28.32 8.67 -4.62
C ASN A 32 27.70 7.98 -5.83
N ARG A 33 26.95 6.90 -5.60
CA ARG A 33 26.04 6.34 -6.60
C ARG A 33 24.62 6.75 -6.25
N THR A 34 23.80 7.01 -7.26
CA THR A 34 22.38 7.24 -7.04
C THR A 34 21.65 5.93 -7.30
N GLU A 35 21.00 5.40 -6.27
CA GLU A 35 20.15 4.23 -6.40
C GLU A 35 18.70 4.61 -6.70
N ALA A 36 17.98 3.72 -7.37
CA ALA A 36 16.56 3.89 -7.66
C ALA A 36 15.76 3.88 -6.36
N GLY A 37 14.95 4.92 -6.15
CA GLY A 37 14.25 5.14 -4.89
C GLY A 37 13.88 6.60 -4.70
N TYR A 38 13.57 6.97 -3.46
CA TYR A 38 13.14 8.30 -3.06
C TYR A 38 13.80 8.67 -1.74
N LEU A 39 14.30 9.90 -1.65
CA LEU A 39 14.64 10.52 -0.38
C LEU A 39 13.48 11.41 0.03
N LEU A 40 12.97 11.21 1.23
CA LEU A 40 11.84 11.95 1.77
C LEU A 40 12.30 13.25 2.47
N GLU A 41 11.37 14.18 2.66
CA GLU A 41 11.64 15.47 3.32
C GLU A 41 12.12 15.34 4.77
N ASP A 42 11.74 14.25 5.45
CA ASP A 42 12.19 13.93 6.81
C ASP A 42 13.58 13.25 6.87
N GLY A 43 14.23 13.08 5.71
CA GLY A 43 15.53 12.41 5.58
C GLY A 43 15.44 10.89 5.46
N THR A 44 14.25 10.29 5.46
CA THR A 44 14.09 8.85 5.25
C THR A 44 14.42 8.49 3.80
N ALA A 45 15.28 7.48 3.61
CA ALA A 45 15.54 6.90 2.30
C ALA A 45 14.64 5.68 2.05
N LEU A 46 14.04 5.62 0.86
CA LEU A 46 13.25 4.50 0.38
C LEU A 46 13.89 3.96 -0.90
N LEU A 47 14.42 2.74 -0.89
CA LEU A 47 15.06 2.12 -2.05
C LEU A 47 14.09 1.18 -2.76
N GLU A 48 14.07 1.21 -4.09
CA GLU A 48 13.22 0.30 -4.90
C GLU A 48 13.54 -1.17 -4.66
N ALA A 49 14.82 -1.48 -4.43
CA ALA A 49 15.31 -2.81 -4.10
C ALA A 49 14.94 -3.26 -2.68
N GLU A 50 14.51 -2.33 -1.82
CA GLU A 50 14.26 -2.57 -0.40
C GLU A 50 12.76 -2.47 -0.09
N LYS A 51 12.02 -3.43 -0.66
CA LYS A 51 10.61 -3.64 -0.34
C LYS A 51 10.45 -4.92 0.45
N ASP A 52 9.50 -4.91 1.38
CA ASP A 52 9.11 -6.13 2.07
C ASP A 52 8.27 -7.06 1.18
N GLU A 53 7.95 -8.24 1.70
CA GLU A 53 7.18 -9.26 0.98
C GLU A 53 5.77 -8.79 0.57
N ASN A 54 5.24 -7.77 1.24
CA ASN A 54 3.95 -7.15 0.92
C ASN A 54 4.11 -5.95 -0.04
N GLY A 55 5.33 -5.66 -0.50
CA GLY A 55 5.64 -4.60 -1.45
C GLY A 55 5.75 -3.20 -0.84
N PHE A 56 5.77 -3.05 0.48
CA PHE A 56 6.00 -1.75 1.12
C PHE A 56 7.49 -1.40 1.08
N TYR A 57 7.81 -0.12 0.87
CA TYR A 57 9.19 0.34 1.03
C TYR A 57 9.60 0.28 2.49
N LEU A 58 10.79 -0.24 2.76
CA LEU A 58 11.42 -0.17 4.07
C LEU A 58 12.11 1.19 4.23
N GLY A 59 11.82 1.89 5.33
CA GLY A 59 12.46 3.17 5.64
C GLY A 59 13.92 2.97 6.03
N GLY A 60 14.83 3.74 5.43
CA GLY A 60 16.24 3.81 5.81
C GLY A 60 16.54 5.13 6.52
N ALA A 61 17.16 5.06 7.69
CA ALA A 61 17.67 6.24 8.40
C ALA A 61 19.19 6.30 8.25
N GLY A 62 19.72 7.46 7.88
CA GLY A 62 21.11 7.56 7.48
C GLY A 62 21.69 8.96 7.51
N MET A 63 23.02 9.03 7.50
CA MET A 63 23.81 10.25 7.38
C MET A 63 24.93 9.98 6.38
N ASP A 64 25.27 10.97 5.55
CA ASP A 64 26.39 10.90 4.60
C ASP A 64 26.35 9.68 3.65
N GLY A 65 25.16 9.29 3.19
CA GLY A 65 24.96 8.24 2.19
C GLY A 65 24.99 6.80 2.73
N MET A 66 25.07 6.60 4.06
CA MET A 66 24.83 5.30 4.70
C MET A 66 23.44 5.26 5.30
N TYR A 67 22.59 4.31 4.88
CA TYR A 67 21.24 4.13 5.43
C TYR A 67 21.10 2.77 6.13
N LEU A 68 20.62 2.80 7.36
CA LEU A 68 20.26 1.62 8.14
C LEU A 68 18.76 1.38 8.01
N LYS A 69 18.38 0.13 7.72
CA LYS A 69 16.97 -0.27 7.63
C LYS A 69 16.29 -0.07 8.98
N THR A 70 15.16 0.62 8.96
CA THR A 70 14.27 0.81 10.09
C THR A 70 13.09 -0.16 10.00
N SER A 71 12.26 -0.20 11.04
CA SER A 71 11.00 -0.95 11.02
C SER A 71 9.87 -0.21 10.31
N ALA A 72 10.05 1.06 9.92
CA ALA A 72 9.03 1.85 9.27
C ALA A 72 8.78 1.39 7.83
N ARG A 73 7.52 1.44 7.41
CA ARG A 73 7.08 1.03 6.08
C ARG A 73 6.30 2.14 5.41
N TYR A 74 6.43 2.22 4.10
CA TYR A 74 5.84 3.30 3.32
C TYR A 74 5.15 2.78 2.07
N GLU A 75 3.97 3.31 1.79
CA GLU A 75 3.24 3.09 0.54
C GLU A 75 3.25 4.38 -0.30
N PRO A 76 3.61 4.31 -1.59
CA PRO A 76 3.57 5.45 -2.49
C PRO A 76 2.14 5.98 -2.69
N VAL A 77 1.96 7.28 -2.47
CA VAL A 77 0.78 8.04 -2.86
C VAL A 77 0.98 8.54 -4.27
N ARG A 78 -0.02 8.36 -5.13
CA ARG A 78 0.05 8.73 -6.54
C ARG A 78 -1.07 9.66 -6.95
N ASP A 79 -0.79 10.52 -7.92
CA ASP A 79 -1.78 11.35 -8.57
C ASP A 79 -2.61 10.59 -9.63
N GLU A 80 -3.44 11.34 -10.36
CA GLU A 80 -4.28 10.81 -11.43
C GLU A 80 -3.46 10.26 -12.61
N ASP A 81 -2.29 10.84 -12.88
CA ASP A 81 -1.36 10.41 -13.94
C ASP A 81 -0.57 9.16 -13.56
N GLY A 82 -0.54 8.83 -12.26
CA GLY A 82 0.17 7.71 -11.67
C GLY A 82 1.59 8.04 -11.22
N ARG A 83 1.94 9.33 -11.12
CA ARG A 83 3.23 9.78 -10.58
C ARG A 83 3.18 9.73 -9.06
N VAL A 84 4.29 9.34 -8.44
CA VAL A 84 4.40 9.33 -6.97
C VAL A 84 4.59 10.77 -6.48
N THR A 85 3.71 11.22 -5.60
CA THR A 85 3.71 12.61 -5.10
C THR A 85 4.10 12.72 -3.64
N ALA A 86 3.92 11.65 -2.87
CA ALA A 86 4.27 11.56 -1.47
C ALA A 86 4.35 10.09 -1.06
N PHE A 87 4.78 9.83 0.18
CA PHE A 87 4.72 8.52 0.79
C PHE A 87 3.86 8.56 2.03
N ARG A 88 2.95 7.59 2.13
CA ARG A 88 2.17 7.34 3.33
C ARG A 88 2.96 6.39 4.22
N ARG A 89 3.25 6.78 5.45
CA ARG A 89 3.78 5.87 6.47
C ARG A 89 2.68 4.92 6.92
N ILE A 90 2.97 3.63 6.86
CA ILE A 90 2.04 2.55 7.16
C ILE A 90 2.11 2.20 8.63
N SER A 91 0.94 1.94 9.23
CA SER A 91 0.80 1.47 10.61
C SER A 91 1.84 0.40 10.98
N PRO A 92 2.53 0.53 12.14
CA PRO A 92 3.54 -0.42 12.59
C PRO A 92 2.95 -1.82 12.90
N PHE A 93 1.62 -1.95 12.91
CA PHE A 93 0.93 -3.23 13.10
C PHE A 93 0.73 -4.00 11.79
N ALA A 94 0.76 -3.34 10.62
CA ALA A 94 0.59 -4.00 9.33
C ALA A 94 1.51 -5.22 9.10
N PRO A 95 2.80 -5.18 9.50
CA PRO A 95 3.73 -6.30 9.29
C PRO A 95 3.42 -7.55 10.11
N ARG A 96 2.51 -7.47 11.10
CA ARG A 96 2.05 -8.65 11.86
C ARG A 96 1.11 -9.54 11.04
N PHE A 97 0.61 -9.01 9.93
CA PHE A 97 -0.33 -9.65 9.05
C PHE A 97 0.34 -10.05 7.75
N THR A 98 0.01 -11.24 7.25
CA THR A 98 0.43 -11.68 5.91
C THR A 98 -0.31 -10.88 4.82
N ASP A 99 0.14 -10.96 3.56
CA ASP A 99 -0.56 -10.33 2.44
C ASP A 99 -2.04 -10.75 2.35
N GLU A 100 -2.37 -12.03 2.60
CA GLU A 100 -3.76 -12.51 2.59
C GLU A 100 -4.60 -11.91 3.72
N GLU A 101 -4.02 -11.79 4.92
CA GLU A 101 -4.70 -11.18 6.07
C GLU A 101 -4.87 -9.67 5.86
N GLN A 102 -3.86 -8.99 5.31
CA GLN A 102 -3.94 -7.56 5.00
C GLN A 102 -5.00 -7.26 3.92
N LYS A 103 -5.06 -8.09 2.87
CA LYS A 103 -6.14 -8.04 1.86
C LYS A 103 -7.50 -8.24 2.52
N LEU A 104 -7.63 -9.23 3.39
CA LEU A 104 -8.87 -9.51 4.10
C LEU A 104 -9.31 -8.31 4.95
N ILE A 105 -8.41 -7.72 5.74
CA ILE A 105 -8.69 -6.50 6.51
C ILE A 105 -9.15 -5.38 5.57
N SER A 106 -8.46 -5.16 4.44
CA SER A 106 -8.81 -4.09 3.50
C SER A 106 -10.23 -4.24 2.91
N GLN A 107 -10.73 -5.47 2.80
CA GLN A 107 -12.06 -5.80 2.27
C GLN A 107 -13.17 -5.62 3.30
N TYR A 108 -12.91 -6.00 4.56
CA TYR A 108 -13.93 -5.99 5.63
C TYR A 108 -13.88 -4.75 6.51
N ALA A 109 -12.81 -3.96 6.46
CA ALA A 109 -12.66 -2.77 7.30
C ALA A 109 -13.59 -1.64 6.84
N LEU A 110 -14.43 -1.14 7.77
CA LEU A 110 -15.40 -0.07 7.51
C LEU A 110 -15.20 1.18 8.35
N ASN A 111 -15.09 1.02 9.68
CA ASN A 111 -14.97 2.15 10.61
C ASN A 111 -14.22 1.80 11.90
N THR A 112 -14.67 0.79 12.63
CA THR A 112 -14.25 0.45 13.99
C THR A 112 -13.73 -0.97 14.05
N GLN A 113 -12.88 -1.24 15.03
CA GLN A 113 -12.33 -2.57 15.25
C GLN A 113 -13.43 -3.58 15.60
N GLU A 114 -14.43 -3.17 16.40
CA GLU A 114 -15.56 -3.99 16.80
C GLU A 114 -16.39 -4.45 15.60
N ASN A 115 -16.64 -3.55 14.65
CA ASN A 115 -17.38 -3.91 13.44
C ASN A 115 -16.57 -4.87 12.56
N LEU A 116 -15.27 -4.62 12.38
CA LEU A 116 -14.40 -5.55 11.65
C LEU A 116 -14.38 -6.94 12.29
N LEU A 117 -14.21 -7.04 13.61
CA LEU A 117 -14.21 -8.34 14.31
C LEU A 117 -15.56 -9.03 14.17
N SER A 118 -16.67 -8.30 14.33
CA SER A 118 -18.02 -8.86 14.16
C SER A 118 -18.27 -9.36 12.74
N ASP A 119 -17.78 -8.66 11.71
CA ASP A 119 -17.97 -9.05 10.32
C ASP A 119 -17.12 -10.28 9.97
N LEU A 120 -15.89 -10.37 10.49
CA LEU A 120 -15.06 -11.57 10.36
C LEU A 120 -15.71 -12.78 11.03
N GLU A 121 -16.27 -12.62 12.24
CA GLU A 121 -16.99 -13.69 12.93
C GLU A 121 -18.24 -14.14 12.18
N ALA A 122 -19.00 -13.21 11.62
CA ALA A 122 -20.17 -13.52 10.81
C ALA A 122 -19.78 -14.33 9.56
N ALA A 123 -18.69 -13.94 8.88
CA ALA A 123 -18.17 -14.67 7.73
C ALA A 123 -17.69 -16.08 8.09
N MET A 124 -17.00 -16.25 9.23
CA MET A 124 -16.55 -17.57 9.70
C MET A 124 -17.69 -18.58 9.88
N ARG A 125 -18.91 -18.15 10.22
CA ARG A 125 -20.08 -19.03 10.37
C ARG A 125 -20.55 -19.67 9.05
N VAL A 126 -20.24 -19.04 7.92
CA VAL A 126 -20.67 -19.50 6.59
C VAL A 126 -19.55 -20.13 5.77
N ILE A 127 -18.29 -19.85 6.12
CA ILE A 127 -17.11 -20.41 5.45
C ILE A 127 -17.01 -21.92 5.76
N LYS A 128 -17.09 -22.74 4.71
CA LYS A 128 -16.91 -24.20 4.81
C LYS A 128 -15.49 -24.65 4.50
N GLU A 129 -14.70 -23.81 3.84
CA GLU A 129 -13.34 -24.14 3.44
C GLU A 129 -12.38 -24.00 4.63
N PRO A 130 -11.66 -25.07 5.04
CA PRO A 130 -10.81 -25.03 6.23
C PRO A 130 -9.70 -23.98 6.15
N ARG A 131 -9.09 -23.81 4.98
CA ARG A 131 -8.02 -22.82 4.78
C ARG A 131 -8.52 -21.39 5.02
N LEU A 132 -9.65 -21.02 4.43
CA LEU A 132 -10.26 -19.70 4.63
C LEU A 132 -10.72 -19.51 6.07
N HIS A 133 -11.27 -20.55 6.70
CA HIS A 133 -11.64 -20.47 8.10
C HIS A 133 -10.42 -20.16 9.00
N THR A 134 -9.27 -20.81 8.76
CA THR A 134 -8.00 -20.53 9.46
C THR A 134 -7.49 -19.11 9.20
N LEU A 135 -7.58 -18.63 7.95
CA LEU A 135 -7.18 -17.27 7.60
C LEU A 135 -8.01 -16.22 8.37
N PHE A 136 -9.34 -16.38 8.40
CA PHE A 136 -10.22 -15.48 9.13
C PHE A 136 -9.99 -15.54 10.65
N ALA A 137 -9.84 -16.74 11.20
CA ALA A 137 -9.55 -16.93 12.62
C ALA A 137 -8.23 -16.25 13.02
N SER A 138 -7.15 -16.52 12.28
CA SER A 138 -5.83 -15.90 12.51
C SER A 138 -5.90 -14.37 12.42
N THR A 139 -6.60 -13.85 11.40
CA THR A 139 -6.77 -12.40 11.21
C THR A 139 -7.50 -11.78 12.40
N ARG A 140 -8.63 -12.37 12.82
CA ARG A 140 -9.41 -11.92 13.98
C ARG A 140 -8.57 -11.93 15.26
N ASP A 141 -7.85 -13.00 15.52
CA ASP A 141 -7.08 -13.17 16.76
C ASP A 141 -5.91 -12.18 16.84
N LYS A 142 -5.26 -11.89 15.70
CA LYS A 142 -4.24 -10.84 15.62
C LYS A 142 -4.83 -9.45 15.77
N LEU A 143 -5.98 -9.18 15.14
CA LEU A 143 -6.68 -7.90 15.25
C LEU A 143 -7.09 -7.61 16.69
N ALA A 144 -7.59 -8.61 17.44
CA ALA A 144 -7.97 -8.46 18.84
C ALA A 144 -6.79 -8.03 19.75
N GLN A 145 -5.54 -8.23 19.30
CA GLN A 145 -4.33 -7.81 20.02
C GLN A 145 -3.84 -6.41 19.61
N VAL A 146 -4.45 -5.79 18.60
CA VAL A 146 -4.14 -4.42 18.20
C VAL A 146 -4.98 -3.46 19.07
N PRO A 147 -4.39 -2.41 19.67
CA PRO A 147 -5.15 -1.40 20.40
C PRO A 147 -6.20 -0.73 19.51
N PRO A 148 -7.43 -0.45 19.98
CA PRO A 148 -8.50 0.13 19.17
C PRO A 148 -8.10 1.40 18.39
N ASP A 149 -7.42 2.33 19.07
CA ASP A 149 -6.97 3.59 18.46
C ASP A 149 -5.97 3.34 17.32
N ALA A 150 -5.11 2.33 17.45
CA ALA A 150 -4.15 1.94 16.43
C ALA A 150 -4.79 1.10 15.30
N CYS A 151 -5.85 0.36 15.61
CA CYS A 151 -6.56 -0.47 14.64
C CYS A 151 -7.26 0.38 13.58
N THR A 152 -7.82 1.52 13.95
CA THR A 152 -8.44 2.47 13.01
C THR A 152 -7.43 2.98 11.98
N ARG A 153 -6.22 3.36 12.44
CA ARG A 153 -5.11 3.75 11.55
C ARG A 153 -4.67 2.60 10.64
N LEU A 154 -4.49 1.39 11.19
CA LEU A 154 -4.15 0.18 10.44
C LEU A 154 -5.16 -0.08 9.31
N MET A 155 -6.45 -0.08 9.64
CA MET A 155 -7.53 -0.30 8.68
C MET A 155 -7.51 0.73 7.55
N ALA A 156 -7.37 2.02 7.88
CA ALA A 156 -7.30 3.10 6.91
C ALA A 156 -6.08 2.97 5.96
N ASP A 157 -4.93 2.56 6.49
CA ASP A 157 -3.70 2.35 5.71
C ASP A 157 -3.79 1.16 4.77
N LEU A 158 -4.29 0.02 5.25
CA LEU A 158 -4.46 -1.17 4.40
C LEU A 158 -5.51 -0.91 3.32
N ARG A 159 -6.64 -0.27 3.65
CA ARG A 159 -7.66 0.08 2.67
C ARG A 159 -7.12 1.00 1.58
N PHE A 160 -6.37 2.04 1.95
CA PHE A 160 -5.70 2.90 0.98
C PHE A 160 -4.74 2.12 0.08
N THR A 161 -3.88 1.29 0.68
CA THR A 161 -2.85 0.52 -0.03
C THR A 161 -3.47 -0.36 -1.11
N TYR A 162 -4.42 -1.22 -0.73
CA TYR A 162 -5.00 -2.19 -1.66
C TYR A 162 -5.94 -1.56 -2.69
N GLN A 163 -6.65 -0.47 -2.34
CA GLN A 163 -7.42 0.30 -3.32
C GLN A 163 -6.52 1.00 -4.34
N SER A 164 -5.46 1.67 -3.88
CA SER A 164 -4.49 2.36 -4.74
C SER A 164 -3.81 1.41 -5.71
N ARG A 165 -3.37 0.24 -5.24
CA ARG A 165 -2.74 -0.80 -6.08
C ARG A 165 -3.71 -1.40 -7.08
N HIS A 166 -4.95 -1.68 -6.67
CA HIS A 166 -5.97 -2.19 -7.59
C HIS A 166 -6.29 -1.21 -8.73
N GLN A 167 -6.44 0.09 -8.39
CA GLN A 167 -6.64 1.13 -9.40
C GLN A 167 -5.48 1.22 -10.39
N GLN A 168 -4.23 1.04 -9.93
CA GLN A 168 -3.06 1.04 -10.80
C GLN A 168 -3.04 -0.14 -11.77
N ASP A 169 -3.34 -1.35 -11.31
CA ASP A 169 -3.43 -2.52 -12.18
C ASP A 169 -4.48 -2.30 -13.27
N LEU A 170 -5.67 -1.78 -12.91
CA LEU A 170 -6.70 -1.42 -13.89
C LEU A 170 -6.22 -0.37 -14.92
N ARG A 171 -5.53 0.68 -14.47
CA ARG A 171 -4.96 1.71 -15.35
C ARG A 171 -3.92 1.14 -16.30
N GLN A 172 -3.03 0.27 -15.79
CA GLN A 172 -1.99 -0.37 -16.59
C GLN A 172 -2.61 -1.27 -17.67
N ARG A 173 -3.58 -2.11 -17.31
CA ARG A 173 -4.34 -2.94 -18.26
C ARG A 173 -5.02 -2.10 -19.34
N ALA A 174 -5.66 -0.99 -18.96
CA ALA A 174 -6.31 -0.08 -19.91
C ALA A 174 -5.31 0.61 -20.85
N ARG A 175 -4.11 0.97 -20.39
CA ARG A 175 -3.04 1.55 -21.24
C ARG A 175 -2.50 0.50 -22.23
N SER A 176 -2.27 -0.73 -21.77
CA SER A 176 -1.78 -1.83 -22.61
C SER A 176 -2.80 -2.29 -23.66
N ALA A 177 -4.10 -2.15 -23.39
CA ALA A 177 -5.17 -2.51 -24.32
C ALA A 177 -5.45 -1.45 -25.42
N LYS A 178 -4.89 -0.22 -25.32
CA LYS A 178 -5.08 0.80 -26.35
C LYS A 178 -4.22 0.47 -27.58
N PRO A 179 -4.80 0.25 -28.77
CA PRO A 179 -4.02 -0.04 -29.97
C PRO A 179 -3.13 1.15 -30.33
N SER A 180 -1.85 0.88 -30.61
CA SER A 180 -0.91 1.93 -31.02
C SER A 180 -1.41 2.60 -32.30
N LYS A 181 -1.70 3.91 -32.27
CA LYS A 181 -2.09 4.69 -33.46
C LYS A 181 -0.93 4.94 -34.45
N HIS A 182 0.17 4.18 -34.36
CA HIS A 182 1.42 4.49 -35.06
C HIS A 182 1.94 3.34 -35.95
N LYS A 183 1.09 2.71 -36.78
CA LYS A 183 1.59 1.77 -37.82
C LYS A 183 0.84 1.80 -39.17
N ASN A 184 0.17 2.88 -39.55
CA ASN A 184 -0.53 2.95 -40.87
C ASN A 184 -0.20 4.19 -41.73
N LYS A 185 1.06 4.66 -41.75
CA LYS A 185 1.50 5.73 -42.69
C LYS A 185 2.61 5.31 -43.66
N ARG A 186 2.88 4.01 -43.87
CA ARG A 186 3.96 3.54 -44.76
C ARG A 186 3.54 2.50 -45.81
N ARG A 187 2.26 2.48 -46.19
CA ARG A 187 1.74 1.53 -47.21
C ARG A 187 0.87 2.17 -48.30
N ARG A 188 1.07 3.47 -48.61
CA ARG A 188 0.34 4.15 -49.71
C ARG A 188 1.21 4.88 -50.76
N ASP A 189 2.53 4.71 -50.75
CA ASP A 189 3.43 5.36 -51.73
C ASP A 189 4.22 4.37 -52.60
N MET A 190 3.65 3.19 -52.90
CA MET A 190 4.28 2.21 -53.83
C MET A 190 3.30 1.68 -54.89
N GLU A 191 2.33 2.49 -55.30
CA GLU A 191 1.56 2.28 -56.52
C GLU A 191 1.32 3.63 -57.19
N ARG A 192 2.26 4.05 -58.05
CA ARG A 192 2.04 4.95 -59.19
C ARG A 192 3.20 4.83 -60.15
#